data_AF-A0A847Z7L1-F1
#
_entry.id   AF-A0A847Z7L1-F1
#
_cell.length_a   1.000
_cell.length_b   1.000
_cell.length_c   1.000
_cell.angle_alpha   90.00
_cell.angle_beta   90.00
_cell.angle_gamma   90.00
#
_symmetry.space_group_name_H-M   'P 1'
#
loop_
_entity.id
_entity.type
_entity.pdbx_description
1 polymer ?
#
loop_
_entity_poly.entity_id
_entity_poly.type
_entity_poly.pdbx_seq_one_letter_code
_entity_poly.pdbx_strand_id
1 'polypeptide(L)'
;MVEYIKLLDVLEANIDEIAAHWAADVKKNKRTVHYKDIPDEKLELQAIKFYSQLRNMIVAPNRLDKAQEFFMHYARTCYEMGVPLHESIYALNMMRRHMWLYAEFQAIFINAIEHNQAIDSVMRVMLLIDYAVYEITQYYQDRIRLEAKQQS
;
A
#
# COMPACT_ATOMS: atom_id res chain seq x y z
N MET A 1 -24.62 7.46 -0.70
CA MET A 1 -24.79 6.00 -0.84
C MET A 1 -23.41 5.40 -0.59
N VAL A 2 -23.24 4.59 0.45
CA VAL A 2 -21.94 3.92 0.68
C VAL A 2 -21.79 2.90 -0.44
N GLU A 3 -20.75 3.06 -1.25
CA GLU A 3 -20.45 2.14 -2.33
C GLU A 3 -20.05 0.80 -1.71
N TYR A 4 -20.89 -0.21 -1.87
CA TYR A 4 -20.60 -1.56 -1.39
C TYR A 4 -19.51 -2.15 -2.28
N ILE A 5 -18.35 -2.39 -1.68
CA ILE A 5 -17.19 -2.92 -2.35
C ILE A 5 -16.78 -4.18 -1.60
N LYS A 6 -17.29 -5.34 -2.07
CA LYS A 6 -17.05 -6.65 -1.47
C LYS A 6 -15.55 -6.96 -1.30
N LEU A 7 -14.72 -6.44 -2.19
CA LEU A 7 -13.27 -6.47 -2.11
C LEU A 7 -12.74 -5.90 -0.79
N LEU A 8 -13.26 -4.75 -0.37
CA LEU A 8 -12.86 -4.11 0.87
C LEU A 8 -13.37 -4.87 2.08
N ASP A 9 -14.56 -5.47 1.99
CA ASP A 9 -15.12 -6.26 3.10
C ASP A 9 -14.28 -7.52 3.36
N VAL A 10 -13.87 -8.22 2.29
CA VAL A 10 -12.95 -9.37 2.39
C VAL A 10 -11.58 -8.93 2.90
N LEU A 11 -11.06 -7.80 2.42
CA LEU A 11 -9.80 -7.28 2.94
C LEU A 11 -9.89 -6.98 4.44
N GLU A 12 -10.92 -6.24 4.86
CA GLU A 12 -11.15 -5.80 6.24
C GLU A 12 -11.32 -6.98 7.20
N ALA A 13 -12.00 -8.04 6.77
CA ALA A 13 -12.16 -9.26 7.57
C ALA A 13 -10.87 -10.06 7.77
N ASN A 14 -9.86 -9.87 6.90
CA ASN A 14 -8.65 -10.68 6.84
C ASN A 14 -7.35 -9.84 6.95
N ILE A 15 -7.44 -8.61 7.47
CA ILE A 15 -6.32 -7.64 7.49
C ILE A 15 -5.07 -8.23 8.17
N ASP A 16 -5.23 -8.84 9.34
CA ASP A 16 -4.10 -9.32 10.14
C ASP A 16 -3.33 -10.43 9.41
N GLU A 17 -4.05 -11.37 8.79
CA GLU A 17 -3.45 -12.46 8.01
C GLU A 17 -2.73 -11.93 6.76
N ILE A 18 -3.36 -11.04 6.00
CA ILE A 18 -2.77 -10.46 4.79
C ILE A 18 -1.53 -9.63 5.14
N ALA A 19 -1.58 -8.88 6.24
CA ALA A 19 -0.46 -8.09 6.74
C ALA A 19 0.72 -8.95 7.20
N ALA A 20 0.46 -10.02 7.96
CA ALA A 20 1.49 -10.97 8.39
C ALA A 20 2.17 -11.66 7.19
N HIS A 21 1.40 -12.07 6.19
CA HIS A 21 1.95 -12.63 4.95
C HIS A 21 2.83 -11.63 4.20
N TRP A 22 2.39 -10.38 4.08
CA TRP A 22 3.21 -9.34 3.47
C TRP A 22 4.51 -9.09 4.25
N ALA A 23 4.45 -9.01 5.59
CA ALA A 23 5.61 -8.77 6.44
C ALA A 23 6.63 -9.90 6.31
N ALA A 24 6.18 -11.15 6.29
CA ALA A 24 7.05 -12.30 6.09
C ALA A 24 7.75 -12.29 4.71
N ASP A 25 7.05 -11.88 3.66
CA ASP A 25 7.56 -11.92 2.29
C ASP A 25 8.46 -10.72 1.96
N VAL A 26 8.12 -9.51 2.45
CA VAL A 26 8.93 -8.31 2.21
C VAL A 26 10.34 -8.45 2.82
N LYS A 27 10.47 -9.14 3.97
CA LYS A 27 11.78 -9.40 4.59
C LYS A 27 12.65 -10.40 3.83
N LYS A 28 12.03 -11.32 3.08
CA LYS A 28 12.72 -12.37 2.32
C LYS A 28 13.04 -11.95 0.88
N ASN A 29 12.43 -10.86 0.41
CA ASN A 29 12.53 -10.48 -1.00
C ASN A 29 13.85 -9.75 -1.30
N LYS A 30 14.55 -10.23 -2.33
CA LYS A 30 15.85 -9.68 -2.77
C LYS A 30 15.79 -8.22 -3.24
N ARG A 31 14.59 -7.68 -3.50
CA ARG A 31 14.35 -6.30 -3.92
C ARG A 31 13.97 -5.36 -2.77
N THR A 32 13.98 -5.84 -1.53
CA THR A 32 13.60 -5.07 -0.32
C THR A 32 14.55 -5.42 0.83
N VAL A 33 15.85 -5.35 0.57
CA VAL A 33 16.89 -5.81 1.52
C VAL A 33 16.86 -5.01 2.83
N HIS A 34 16.53 -3.72 2.79
CA HIS A 34 16.47 -2.86 3.98
C HIS A 34 15.30 -3.23 4.91
N TYR A 35 14.33 -4.01 4.43
CA TYR A 35 13.22 -4.48 5.26
C TYR A 35 13.59 -5.64 6.17
N LYS A 36 14.68 -6.38 5.87
CA LYS A 36 15.08 -7.58 6.60
C LYS A 36 15.30 -7.35 8.10
N ASP A 37 15.83 -6.19 8.46
CA ASP A 37 16.20 -5.87 9.85
C ASP A 37 15.11 -5.08 10.58
N ILE A 38 13.98 -4.79 9.92
CA ILE A 38 12.82 -4.14 10.54
C ILE A 38 12.04 -5.20 11.37
N PRO A 39 11.67 -4.92 12.63
CA PRO A 39 10.83 -5.80 13.44
C PRO A 39 9.50 -6.15 12.76
N ASP A 40 9.08 -7.41 12.85
CA ASP A 40 7.85 -7.92 12.20
C ASP A 40 6.62 -7.11 12.63
N GLU A 41 6.48 -6.83 13.92
CA GLU A 41 5.40 -6.02 14.49
C GLU A 41 5.27 -4.63 13.84
N LYS A 42 6.40 -4.00 13.49
CA LYS A 42 6.41 -2.68 12.83
C LYS A 42 5.94 -2.80 11.37
N LEU A 43 6.34 -3.87 10.69
CA LEU A 43 5.94 -4.15 9.32
C LEU A 43 4.44 -4.49 9.27
N GLU A 44 3.99 -5.43 10.09
CA GLU A 44 2.58 -5.80 10.17
C GLU A 44 1.72 -4.57 10.46
N LEU A 45 2.09 -3.74 11.43
CA LEU A 45 1.38 -2.49 11.71
C LEU A 45 1.34 -1.53 10.51
N GLN A 46 2.42 -1.45 9.72
CA GLN A 46 2.46 -0.64 8.50
C GLN A 46 1.45 -1.15 7.46
N ALA A 47 1.38 -2.46 7.24
CA ALA A 47 0.42 -3.06 6.32
C ALA A 47 -1.03 -2.96 6.82
N ILE A 48 -1.27 -3.21 8.11
CA ILE A 48 -2.59 -3.05 8.76
C ILE A 48 -3.10 -1.62 8.58
N LYS A 49 -2.25 -0.61 8.80
CA LYS A 49 -2.60 0.79 8.57
C LYS A 49 -2.96 1.08 7.11
N PHE A 50 -2.21 0.52 6.16
CA PHE A 50 -2.54 0.65 4.74
C PHE A 50 -3.89 0.03 4.39
N TYR A 51 -4.13 -1.22 4.77
CA TYR A 51 -5.37 -1.92 4.46
C TYR A 51 -6.59 -1.29 5.13
N SER A 52 -6.47 -0.88 6.39
CA SER A 52 -7.57 -0.21 7.12
C SER A 52 -7.94 1.18 6.57
N GLN A 53 -7.00 1.88 5.95
CA GLN A 53 -7.27 3.18 5.31
C GLN A 53 -7.71 3.07 3.86
N LEU A 54 -7.63 1.89 3.25
CA LEU A 54 -7.87 1.71 1.82
C LEU A 54 -9.26 2.22 1.42
N ARG A 55 -10.32 1.85 2.17
CA ARG A 55 -11.68 2.30 1.91
C ARG A 55 -11.81 3.82 1.89
N ASN A 56 -11.19 4.51 2.85
CA ASN A 56 -11.20 5.97 2.89
C ASN A 56 -10.50 6.56 1.66
N MET A 57 -9.39 5.97 1.23
CA MET A 57 -8.62 6.43 0.07
C MET A 57 -9.30 6.16 -1.28
N ILE A 58 -10.35 5.33 -1.35
CA ILE A 58 -11.03 5.02 -2.62
C ILE A 58 -12.50 5.49 -2.69
N VAL A 59 -13.19 5.55 -1.56
CA VAL A 59 -14.64 5.86 -1.48
C VAL A 59 -14.94 7.25 -0.92
N ALA A 60 -14.08 7.82 -0.05
CA ALA A 60 -14.41 9.09 0.60
C ALA A 60 -14.57 10.25 -0.41
N PRO A 61 -15.45 11.24 -0.14
CA PRO A 61 -15.60 12.41 -1.00
C PRO A 61 -14.27 13.17 -1.21
N ASN A 62 -13.43 13.22 -0.19
CA ASN A 62 -12.08 13.81 -0.20
C ASN A 62 -10.97 12.76 -0.30
N ARG A 63 -11.22 11.67 -1.03
CA ARG A 63 -10.28 10.55 -1.21
C ARG A 63 -8.88 10.95 -1.67
N LEU A 64 -8.75 11.97 -2.52
CA LEU A 64 -7.45 12.44 -3.01
C LEU A 64 -6.60 13.01 -1.87
N ASP A 65 -7.19 13.87 -1.03
CA ASP A 65 -6.51 14.43 0.14
C ASP A 65 -6.12 13.32 1.12
N LYS A 66 -7.01 12.33 1.31
CA LYS A 66 -6.75 11.17 2.19
C LYS A 66 -5.63 10.28 1.68
N ALA A 67 -5.60 10.02 0.38
CA ALA A 67 -4.52 9.26 -0.25
C ALA A 67 -3.19 10.00 -0.10
N GLN A 68 -3.15 11.29 -0.42
CA GLN A 68 -1.95 12.11 -0.30
C GLN A 68 -1.42 12.17 1.14
N GLU A 69 -2.30 12.44 2.11
CA GLU A 69 -1.96 12.46 3.54
C GLU A 69 -1.31 11.13 3.97
N PHE A 70 -1.95 10.01 3.60
CA PHE A 70 -1.47 8.68 3.92
C PHE A 70 -0.11 8.37 3.27
N PHE A 71 0.03 8.58 1.96
CA PHE A 71 1.26 8.25 1.25
C PHE A 71 2.41 9.20 1.59
N MET A 72 2.14 10.41 2.05
CA MET A 72 3.21 11.31 2.52
C MET A 72 3.74 10.84 3.86
N HIS A 73 2.84 10.35 4.73
CA HIS A 73 3.26 9.71 5.96
C HIS A 73 4.05 8.42 5.70
N TYR A 74 3.61 7.59 4.74
CA TYR A 74 4.34 6.40 4.30
C TYR A 74 5.73 6.73 3.77
N ALA A 75 5.84 7.71 2.86
CA ALA A 75 7.11 8.13 2.27
C ALA A 75 8.09 8.64 3.33
N ARG A 76 7.60 9.51 4.23
CA ARG A 76 8.38 10.02 5.36
C ARG A 76 8.88 8.89 6.26
N THR A 77 7.99 7.98 6.64
CA THR A 77 8.34 6.86 7.53
C THR A 77 9.43 5.99 6.90
N CYS A 78 9.27 5.60 5.62
CA CYS A 78 10.28 4.81 4.92
C CYS A 78 11.61 5.56 4.82
N TYR A 79 11.57 6.86 4.52
CA TYR A 79 12.77 7.70 4.43
C TYR A 79 13.52 7.79 5.77
N GLU A 80 12.80 8.06 6.86
CA GLU A 80 13.36 8.15 8.22
C GLU A 80 13.91 6.80 8.71
N MET A 81 13.38 5.69 8.20
CA MET A 81 13.89 4.34 8.44
C MET A 81 15.10 3.98 7.56
N GLY A 82 15.55 4.88 6.69
CA GLY A 82 16.68 4.64 5.78
C GLY A 82 16.35 3.68 4.63
N VAL A 83 15.07 3.41 4.37
CA VAL A 83 14.65 2.56 3.25
C VAL A 83 14.81 3.37 1.95
N PRO A 84 15.56 2.88 0.95
CA PRO A 84 15.74 3.59 -0.31
C PRO A 84 14.44 3.59 -1.14
N LEU A 85 14.26 4.62 -1.97
CA LEU A 85 13.05 4.86 -2.76
C LEU A 85 12.54 3.62 -3.53
N HIS A 86 13.44 2.93 -4.21
CA HIS A 86 13.05 1.79 -5.04
C HIS A 86 12.51 0.61 -4.21
N GLU A 87 13.02 0.43 -2.99
CA GLU A 87 12.51 -0.60 -2.07
C GLU A 87 11.18 -0.17 -1.45
N SER A 88 11.02 1.10 -1.09
CA SER A 88 9.76 1.60 -0.52
C SER A 88 8.60 1.51 -1.51
N ILE A 89 8.84 1.78 -2.79
CA ILE A 89 7.87 1.55 -3.88
C ILE A 89 7.62 0.05 -4.09
N TYR A 90 8.67 -0.78 -4.08
CA TYR A 90 8.49 -2.22 -4.31
C TYR A 90 7.71 -2.88 -3.16
N ALA A 91 7.97 -2.49 -1.92
CA ALA A 91 7.24 -2.94 -0.75
C ALA A 91 5.74 -2.55 -0.80
N LEU A 92 5.42 -1.33 -1.23
CA LEU A 92 4.03 -0.89 -1.47
C LEU A 92 3.36 -1.75 -2.55
N ASN A 93 4.06 -2.02 -3.65
CA ASN A 93 3.57 -2.91 -4.72
C ASN A 93 3.34 -4.34 -4.22
N MET A 94 4.16 -4.82 -3.28
CA MET A 94 3.94 -6.10 -2.61
C MET A 94 2.67 -6.06 -1.76
N MET A 95 2.40 -5.01 -0.97
CA MET A 95 1.15 -4.90 -0.19
C MET A 95 -0.07 -5.03 -1.09
N ARG A 96 -0.07 -4.31 -2.22
CA ARG A 96 -1.12 -4.42 -3.25
C ARG A 96 -1.28 -5.85 -3.76
N ARG A 97 -0.16 -6.54 -4.04
CA ARG A 97 -0.17 -7.92 -4.55
C ARG A 97 -0.72 -8.92 -3.53
N HIS A 98 -0.40 -8.78 -2.26
CA HIS A 98 -0.90 -9.68 -1.22
C HIS A 98 -2.42 -9.59 -1.07
N MET A 99 -2.98 -8.38 -1.11
CA MET A 99 -4.43 -8.20 -1.17
C MET A 99 -5.04 -8.89 -2.41
N TRP A 100 -4.40 -8.76 -3.58
CA TRP A 100 -4.89 -9.39 -4.82
C TRP A 100 -4.79 -10.90 -4.85
N LEU A 101 -3.76 -11.50 -4.24
CA LEU A 101 -3.58 -12.95 -4.29
C LEU A 101 -4.32 -13.69 -3.17
N TYR A 102 -5.01 -12.97 -2.29
CA TYR A 102 -5.78 -13.59 -1.22
C TYR A 102 -6.91 -14.46 -1.78
N ALA A 103 -7.05 -15.68 -1.26
CA ALA A 103 -7.89 -16.71 -1.87
C ALA A 103 -9.38 -16.30 -1.95
N GLU A 104 -9.91 -15.68 -0.89
CA GLU A 104 -11.28 -15.18 -0.87
C GLU A 104 -11.49 -14.04 -1.87
N PHE A 105 -10.45 -13.24 -2.12
CA PHE A 105 -10.51 -12.20 -3.13
C PHE A 105 -10.57 -12.80 -4.54
N GLN A 106 -9.77 -13.83 -4.82
CA GLN A 106 -9.80 -14.57 -6.08
C GLN A 106 -11.17 -15.21 -6.34
N ALA A 107 -11.85 -15.69 -5.29
CA ALA A 107 -13.19 -16.27 -5.40
C ALA A 107 -14.26 -15.26 -5.88
N ILE A 108 -14.10 -13.96 -5.61
CA ILE A 108 -15.02 -12.91 -6.10
C ILE A 108 -14.98 -12.82 -7.63
N PHE A 109 -13.80 -12.95 -8.26
CA PHE A 109 -13.67 -12.82 -9.72
C PHE A 109 -14.29 -13.98 -10.49
N ILE A 110 -14.41 -15.14 -9.85
CA ILE A 110 -15.02 -16.33 -10.43
C ILE A 110 -16.55 -16.19 -10.47
N ASN A 111 -17.14 -15.38 -9.59
CA ASN A 111 -18.58 -15.15 -9.57
C ASN A 111 -18.99 -14.05 -10.58
N ALA A 112 -19.72 -14.45 -11.62
CA ALA A 112 -20.10 -13.58 -12.74
C ALA A 112 -20.95 -12.35 -12.35
N ILE A 113 -21.71 -12.41 -11.25
CA ILE A 113 -22.58 -11.30 -10.81
C ILE A 113 -21.76 -10.12 -10.26
N GLU A 114 -20.61 -10.42 -9.63
CA GLU A 114 -19.79 -9.44 -8.92
C GLU A 114 -18.59 -8.96 -9.75
N HIS A 115 -18.41 -9.54 -10.94
CA HIS A 115 -17.22 -9.40 -11.77
C HIS A 115 -16.92 -7.95 -12.19
N ASN A 116 -17.93 -7.20 -12.68
CA ASN A 116 -17.72 -5.81 -13.11
C ASN A 116 -17.38 -4.89 -11.92
N GLN A 117 -18.03 -5.07 -10.78
CA GLN A 117 -17.73 -4.30 -9.56
C GLN A 117 -16.34 -4.63 -9.01
N ALA A 118 -15.92 -5.89 -9.11
CA ALA A 118 -14.58 -6.31 -8.74
C ALA A 118 -13.51 -5.67 -9.64
N ILE A 119 -13.76 -5.61 -10.96
CA ILE A 119 -12.88 -4.91 -11.92
C ILE A 119 -12.77 -3.42 -11.57
N ASP A 120 -13.90 -2.73 -11.37
CA ASP A 120 -13.90 -1.30 -11.05
C ASP A 120 -13.12 -1.00 -9.77
N SER A 121 -13.27 -1.87 -8.76
CA SER A 121 -12.57 -1.74 -7.48
C SER A 121 -11.06 -1.94 -7.65
N VAL A 122 -10.65 -2.91 -8.46
CA VAL A 122 -9.24 -3.12 -8.82
C VAL A 122 -8.67 -1.93 -9.56
N MET A 123 -9.40 -1.37 -10.54
CA MET A 123 -8.94 -0.19 -11.29
C MET A 123 -8.75 1.02 -10.39
N ARG A 124 -9.64 1.23 -9.40
CA ARG A 124 -9.49 2.33 -8.42
C ARG A 124 -8.24 2.17 -7.55
N VAL A 125 -7.97 0.96 -7.08
CA VAL A 125 -6.74 0.71 -6.31
C VAL A 125 -5.50 0.82 -7.19
N MET A 126 -5.55 0.40 -8.46
CA MET A 126 -4.43 0.61 -9.38
C MET A 126 -4.10 2.10 -9.52
N LEU A 127 -5.12 2.92 -9.81
CA LEU A 127 -4.95 4.37 -9.93
C LEU A 127 -4.44 5.01 -8.63
N LEU A 128 -4.95 4.57 -7.48
CA LEU A 128 -4.47 5.02 -6.17
C LEU A 128 -2.98 4.76 -5.98
N ILE A 129 -2.52 3.56 -6.34
CA ILE A 129 -1.11 3.18 -6.21
C ILE A 129 -0.23 3.90 -7.23
N ASP A 130 -0.72 4.19 -8.43
CA ASP A 130 0.00 4.99 -9.42
C ASP A 130 0.27 6.41 -8.88
N TYR A 131 -0.73 7.04 -8.24
CA TYR A 131 -0.56 8.32 -7.56
C TYR A 131 0.40 8.21 -6.37
N ALA A 132 0.28 7.16 -5.56
CA ALA A 132 1.20 6.92 -4.45
C ALA A 132 2.66 6.88 -4.91
N VAL A 133 2.94 6.13 -5.99
CA VAL A 133 4.30 6.02 -6.55
C VAL A 133 4.83 7.38 -7.00
N TYR A 134 4.00 8.18 -7.68
CA TYR A 134 4.38 9.53 -8.08
C TYR A 134 4.75 10.39 -6.88
N GLU A 135 3.89 10.45 -5.86
CA GLU A 135 4.12 11.34 -4.73
C GLU A 135 5.26 10.87 -3.81
N ILE A 136 5.40 9.57 -3.56
CA ILE A 136 6.53 8.99 -2.83
C ILE A 136 7.84 9.34 -3.54
N THR A 137 7.87 9.23 -4.87
CA THR A 137 9.05 9.59 -5.68
C THR A 137 9.41 11.07 -5.52
N GLN A 138 8.43 11.97 -5.63
CA GLN A 138 8.64 13.40 -5.43
C GLN A 138 9.19 13.69 -4.02
N TYR A 139 8.59 13.10 -2.99
CA TYR A 139 9.03 13.27 -1.60
C TYR A 139 10.50 12.89 -1.42
N TYR A 140 10.89 11.69 -1.87
CA TYR A 140 12.28 11.24 -1.76
C TYR A 140 13.24 12.14 -2.54
N GLN A 141 12.87 12.55 -3.76
CA GLN A 141 13.70 13.41 -4.59
C GLN A 141 13.96 14.77 -3.94
N ASP A 142 12.95 15.37 -3.31
CA ASP A 142 13.09 16.64 -2.61
C ASP A 142 13.97 16.50 -1.36
N ARG A 143 13.81 15.43 -0.59
CA ARG A 143 14.66 15.16 0.59
C ARG A 143 16.13 14.98 0.21
N ILE A 144 16.40 14.19 -0.83
CA ILE A 144 17.77 13.99 -1.35
C ILE A 144 18.38 15.31 -1.81
N ARG A 145 17.62 16.15 -2.51
CA ARG A 145 18.09 17.48 -2.95
C ARG A 145 18.39 18.41 -1.78
N LEU A 146 17.56 18.39 -0.74
CA LEU A 146 17.77 19.21 0.46
C LEU A 146 19.03 18.79 1.22
N GLU A 147 19.26 17.49 1.37
CA GLU A 147 20.47 16.96 2.01
C GLU A 147 21.73 17.31 1.21
N ALA A 148 21.69 17.20 -0.12
CA ALA A 148 22.80 17.59 -0.98
C ALA A 148 23.16 19.09 -0.83
N LYS A 149 22.16 19.97 -0.67
CA LYS A 149 22.38 21.41 -0.43
C LYS A 149 22.94 21.70 0.95
N GLN A 150 22.61 20.91 1.97
CA GLN A 150 23.12 21.09 3.33
C GLN A 150 24.57 20.62 3.49
N GLN A 151 25.03 19.76 2.58
CA GLN A 151 26.40 19.23 2.54
C GLN A 151 27.34 20.03 1.62
N SER A 152 26.82 21.02 0.89
CA SER A 152 27.57 21.94 0.01
C SER A 152 27.90 23.24 0.71
#